data_AF-A0A936AUZ7-F1
#
_entry.id   AF-A0A936AUZ7-F1
#
_cell.length_a   1.000
_cell.length_b   1.000
_cell.length_c   1.000
_cell.angle_alpha   90.00
_cell.angle_beta   90.00
_cell.angle_gamma   90.00
#
_symmetry.space_group_name_H-M   'P 1'
#
loop_
_entity.id
_entity.type
_entity.pdbx_description
1 polymer ?
#
loop_
_entity_poly.entity_id
_entity_poly.type
_entity_poly.pdbx_seq_one_letter_code
_entity_poly.pdbx_strand_id
1 'polypeptide(L)'
;MYTIDLNKIKGPGLNKLLSERVGLHRKLINKMSVSGFHFIDEVQGKKIQYRVILEEFPNGLGLYCRNRYHNFLLLIQYNDLAVLSVVKKADVISPLKYSWYSILRNLGFTYWKSKRFLLERELIECNDLWVEFRTRDGKILKIYSDKYNISRAENFFTRISPQHILECTIETFQIDKSFISHT
;
A
#
# COMPACT_ATOMS: atom_id res chain seq x y z
N MET A 1 -12.29 13.86 -0.45
CA MET A 1 -11.06 13.57 -1.24
C MET A 1 -10.85 14.62 -2.31
N TYR A 2 -9.66 15.21 -2.35
CA TYR A 2 -9.31 16.31 -3.26
C TYR A 2 -8.02 16.00 -4.02
N THR A 3 -7.99 16.29 -5.31
CA THR A 3 -6.82 16.10 -6.18
C THR A 3 -6.20 17.43 -6.55
N ILE A 4 -4.88 17.55 -6.42
CA ILE A 4 -4.10 18.71 -6.81
C ILE A 4 -3.11 18.27 -7.89
N ASP A 5 -3.29 18.77 -9.11
CA ASP A 5 -2.36 18.55 -10.22
C ASP A 5 -1.12 19.41 -10.04
N LEU A 6 0.01 18.77 -9.72
CA LEU A 6 1.25 19.45 -9.40
C LEU A 6 1.98 19.94 -10.66
N ASN A 7 1.69 19.36 -11.82
CA ASN A 7 2.29 19.79 -13.08
C ASN A 7 1.75 21.16 -13.54
N LYS A 8 0.55 21.54 -13.07
CA LYS A 8 -0.06 22.84 -13.36
C LYS A 8 0.40 23.95 -12.42
N ILE A 9 1.11 23.61 -11.34
CA ILE A 9 1.57 24.57 -10.35
C ILE A 9 3.02 24.96 -10.68
N LYS A 10 3.22 26.20 -11.13
CA LYS A 10 4.56 26.77 -11.40
C LYS A 10 5.06 27.61 -10.21
N GLY A 11 6.34 27.48 -9.88
CA GLY A 11 7.04 28.39 -8.96
C GLY A 11 6.64 28.28 -7.47
N PRO A 12 6.84 29.35 -6.66
CA PRO A 12 6.59 29.35 -5.21
C PRO A 12 5.12 29.11 -4.81
N GLY A 13 4.20 29.10 -5.79
CA GLY A 13 2.78 28.78 -5.62
C GLY A 13 2.53 27.39 -5.05
N LEU A 14 3.43 26.42 -5.26
CA LEU A 14 3.29 25.09 -4.67
C LEU A 14 3.42 25.13 -3.15
N ASN A 15 4.47 25.78 -2.63
CA ASN A 15 4.67 25.91 -1.20
C ASN A 15 3.53 26.70 -0.54
N LYS A 16 3.03 27.74 -1.22
CA LYS A 16 1.88 28.54 -0.76
C LYS A 16 0.58 27.72 -0.74
N LEU A 17 0.30 26.94 -1.78
CA LEU A 17 -0.92 26.14 -1.90
C LEU A 17 -0.90 24.95 -0.91
N LEU A 18 0.26 24.34 -0.70
CA LEU A 18 0.49 23.34 0.35
C LEU A 18 0.31 23.98 1.75
N SER A 19 0.86 25.17 2.00
CA SER A 19 0.70 25.85 3.29
C SER A 19 -0.75 26.30 3.56
N GLU A 20 -1.44 26.83 2.56
CA GLU A 20 -2.78 27.42 2.70
C GLU A 20 -3.90 26.36 2.72
N ARG A 21 -3.80 25.30 1.92
CA ARG A 21 -4.86 24.27 1.84
C ARG A 21 -4.64 23.07 2.75
N VAL A 22 -3.39 22.81 3.16
CA VAL A 22 -3.01 21.57 3.85
C VAL A 22 -2.30 21.85 5.18
N GLY A 23 -1.95 23.11 5.48
CA GLY A 23 -1.11 23.42 6.64
C GLY A 23 0.31 22.87 6.51
N LEU A 24 0.76 22.55 5.29
CA LEU A 24 2.11 22.09 4.98
C LEU A 24 3.07 23.29 5.01
N HIS A 25 3.30 23.85 6.18
CA HIS A 25 4.54 24.61 6.37
C HIS A 25 5.71 23.66 6.13
N ARG A 26 6.82 24.20 5.62
CA ARG A 26 8.16 23.59 5.54
C ARG A 26 8.64 22.86 6.83
N LYS A 27 7.88 22.91 7.92
CA LYS A 27 7.86 21.92 8.99
C LYS A 27 7.11 20.63 8.58
N LEU A 28 7.54 19.99 7.49
CA LEU A 28 7.45 18.52 7.34
C LEU A 28 8.52 17.83 8.23
N ILE A 29 8.77 18.42 9.41
CA ILE A 29 9.75 17.97 10.38
C ILE A 29 8.96 17.09 11.35
N ASN A 30 9.09 15.79 11.11
CA ASN A 30 8.54 14.69 11.90
C ASN A 30 7.02 14.54 11.86
N LYS A 31 6.55 13.57 11.06
CA LYS A 31 5.60 12.52 11.46
C LYS A 31 5.46 11.52 10.30
N MET A 32 6.41 10.58 10.22
CA MET A 32 6.36 9.29 9.49
C MET A 32 5.78 9.30 8.05
N SER A 33 6.62 9.13 7.03
CA SER A 33 6.19 8.83 5.66
C SER A 33 6.35 7.35 5.33
N VAL A 34 5.45 6.80 4.52
CA VAL A 34 5.58 5.43 3.99
C VAL A 34 5.57 5.46 2.47
N SER A 35 6.65 4.96 1.89
CA SER A 35 6.84 4.78 0.45
C SER A 35 6.72 3.31 0.07
N GLY A 36 6.73 2.99 -1.23
CA GLY A 36 6.67 1.61 -1.72
C GLY A 36 5.28 1.13 -2.12
N PHE A 37 4.31 2.06 -2.19
CA PHE A 37 3.00 1.80 -2.77
C PHE A 37 2.95 2.25 -4.22
N HIS A 38 1.96 1.71 -4.93
CA HIS A 38 1.67 1.98 -6.32
C HIS A 38 0.16 2.17 -6.51
N PHE A 39 -0.22 3.17 -7.30
CA PHE A 39 -1.59 3.39 -7.73
C PHE A 39 -1.65 3.12 -9.23
N ILE A 40 -2.65 2.36 -9.66
CA ILE A 40 -2.89 2.10 -11.08
C ILE A 40 -4.15 2.84 -11.46
N ASP A 41 -4.00 3.82 -12.35
CA ASP A 41 -5.10 4.52 -12.98
C ASP A 41 -5.33 3.96 -14.39
N GLU A 42 -6.57 4.03 -14.88
CA GLU A 42 -6.90 3.63 -16.24
C GLU A 42 -7.44 4.83 -17.01
N VAL A 43 -6.61 5.37 -17.90
CA VAL A 43 -6.93 6.55 -18.68
C VAL A 43 -6.98 6.15 -20.15
N GLN A 44 -8.16 6.27 -20.77
CA GLN A 44 -8.39 5.94 -22.18
C GLN A 44 -7.93 4.51 -22.54
N GLY A 45 -8.19 3.54 -21.66
CA GLY A 45 -7.81 2.13 -21.84
C GLY A 45 -6.31 1.85 -21.65
N LYS A 46 -5.51 2.85 -21.26
CA LYS A 46 -4.11 2.65 -20.87
C LYS A 46 -3.97 2.66 -19.35
N LYS A 47 -3.37 1.60 -18.82
CA LYS A 47 -3.00 1.52 -17.41
C LYS A 47 -1.76 2.39 -17.16
N ILE A 48 -1.90 3.36 -16.27
CA ILE A 48 -0.83 4.26 -15.85
C ILE A 48 -0.50 3.95 -14.40
N GLN A 49 0.74 3.55 -14.15
CA GLN A 49 1.22 3.28 -12.80
C GLN A 49 1.90 4.52 -12.20
N TYR A 50 1.51 4.84 -10.97
CA TYR A 50 2.09 5.89 -10.15
C TYR A 50 2.79 5.26 -8.95
N ARG A 51 3.97 5.77 -8.60
CA ARG A 51 4.56 5.54 -7.28
C ARG A 51 3.85 6.42 -6.27
N VAL A 52 3.51 5.87 -5.13
CA VAL A 52 2.77 6.56 -4.07
C VAL A 52 3.62 6.66 -2.83
N ILE A 53 3.68 7.88 -2.29
CA ILE A 53 4.21 8.16 -0.95
C ILE A 53 3.04 8.65 -0.10
N LEU A 54 2.84 7.99 1.03
CA LEU A 54 1.86 8.36 2.04
C LEU A 54 2.49 9.24 3.09
N GLU A 55 1.81 10.33 3.43
CA GLU A 55 2.22 11.24 4.50
C GLU A 55 1.00 11.63 5.35
N GLU A 56 1.20 11.65 6.66
CA GLU A 56 0.20 12.12 7.63
C GLU A 56 0.27 13.65 7.76
N PHE A 57 -0.88 14.32 7.78
CA PHE A 57 -1.00 15.72 8.18
C PHE A 57 -2.08 15.88 9.27
N PRO A 58 -2.12 17.01 10.01
CA PRO A 58 -2.94 17.12 11.24
C PRO A 58 -4.41 16.71 11.10
N ASN A 59 -5.01 16.88 9.92
CA ASN A 59 -6.43 16.63 9.67
C ASN A 59 -6.67 15.53 8.61
N GLY A 60 -5.66 14.75 8.22
CA GLY A 60 -5.83 13.74 7.19
C GLY A 60 -4.56 13.11 6.64
N LEU A 61 -4.69 12.51 5.46
CA LEU A 61 -3.66 11.77 4.75
C LEU A 61 -3.40 12.36 3.37
N GLY A 62 -2.13 12.59 3.07
CA GLY A 62 -1.62 12.99 1.77
C GLY A 62 -1.05 11.80 1.03
N LEU A 63 -1.49 11.62 -0.22
CA LEU A 63 -0.98 10.61 -1.15
C LEU A 63 -0.31 11.35 -2.30
N TYR A 64 1.02 11.37 -2.28
CA TYR A 64 1.79 11.91 -3.38
C TYR A 64 1.99 10.85 -4.45
N CYS A 65 1.29 11.00 -5.58
CA CYS A 65 1.29 10.09 -6.71
C CYS A 65 2.19 10.64 -7.81
N ARG A 66 3.24 9.89 -8.16
CA ARG A 66 4.27 10.30 -9.12
C ARG A 66 4.49 9.28 -10.22
N ASN A 67 4.47 9.77 -11.45
CA ASN A 67 4.96 9.11 -12.65
C ASN A 67 5.88 10.11 -13.41
N ARG A 68 6.65 9.64 -14.40
CA ARG A 68 7.58 10.43 -15.22
C ARG A 68 6.93 11.70 -15.80
N TYR A 69 5.65 11.62 -16.17
CA TYR A 69 4.93 12.70 -16.86
C TYR A 69 3.85 13.36 -16.00
N HIS A 70 3.35 12.67 -14.98
CA HIS A 70 2.18 13.08 -14.22
C HIS A 70 2.46 12.97 -12.72
N ASN A 71 2.34 14.10 -12.02
CA ASN A 71 2.48 14.17 -10.58
C ASN A 71 1.26 14.88 -10.00
N PHE A 72 0.64 14.28 -8.98
CA PHE A 72 -0.47 14.89 -8.29
C PHE A 72 -0.47 14.51 -6.81
N LEU A 73 -1.12 15.35 -6.01
CA LEU A 73 -1.33 15.11 -4.60
C LEU A 73 -2.82 14.82 -4.38
N LEU A 74 -3.13 13.69 -3.77
CA LEU A 74 -4.45 13.36 -3.25
C LEU A 74 -4.49 13.66 -1.76
N LEU A 75 -5.49 14.41 -1.33
CA LEU A 75 -5.70 14.75 0.06
C LEU A 75 -7.02 14.14 0.53
N ILE A 76 -6.95 13.40 1.63
CA ILE A 76 -8.08 12.73 2.26
C ILE A 76 -8.17 13.25 3.69
N GLN A 77 -9.21 14.01 4.02
CA GLN A 77 -9.43 14.43 5.41
C GLN A 77 -9.92 13.24 6.24
N TYR A 78 -9.55 13.15 7.51
CA TYR A 78 -10.03 12.07 8.39
C TYR A 78 -11.55 12.08 8.55
N ASN A 79 -12.17 13.28 8.56
CA ASN A 79 -13.62 13.42 8.62
C ASN A 79 -14.33 12.89 7.37
N ASP A 80 -13.64 12.86 6.23
CA ASP A 80 -14.15 12.28 4.98
C ASP A 80 -13.98 10.76 4.93
N LEU A 81 -13.10 10.19 5.76
CA LEU A 81 -12.76 8.76 5.72
C LEU A 81 -13.83 7.95 6.47
N ALA A 82 -14.37 6.95 5.80
CA ALA A 82 -15.31 5.99 6.38
C ALA A 82 -14.58 4.73 6.83
N VAL A 83 -13.72 4.20 5.96
CA VAL A 83 -12.96 2.97 6.21
C VAL A 83 -11.55 3.12 5.65
N LEU A 84 -10.57 2.62 6.41
CA LEU A 84 -9.21 2.39 5.97
C LEU A 84 -8.93 0.89 6.13
N SER A 85 -8.77 0.17 5.02
CA SER A 85 -8.51 -1.27 5.07
C SER A 85 -7.10 -1.59 4.59
N VAL A 86 -6.33 -2.32 5.40
CA VAL A 86 -5.04 -2.89 4.99
C VAL A 86 -5.23 -4.37 4.77
N VAL A 87 -5.10 -4.82 3.53
CA VAL A 87 -5.45 -6.19 3.13
C VAL A 87 -4.27 -6.87 2.44
N LYS A 88 -3.88 -8.03 2.96
CA LYS A 88 -3.02 -8.99 2.28
C LYS A 88 -3.72 -10.33 2.31
N LYS A 89 -4.12 -10.85 1.13
CA LYS A 89 -4.56 -12.24 1.01
C LYS A 89 -3.37 -13.19 1.05
N ALA A 90 -3.60 -14.41 1.49
CA ALA A 90 -2.59 -15.46 1.46
C ALA A 90 -2.03 -15.67 0.04
N ASP A 91 -0.71 -15.84 -0.07
CA ASP A 91 -0.13 -16.39 -1.31
C ASP A 91 -0.40 -17.90 -1.35
N VAL A 92 -0.73 -18.42 -2.52
CA VAL A 92 -1.01 -19.86 -2.72
C VAL A 92 0.26 -20.53 -3.20
N ILE A 93 0.73 -21.50 -2.44
CA ILE A 93 2.00 -22.19 -2.69
C ILE A 93 1.74 -23.68 -2.86
N SER A 94 2.30 -24.25 -3.93
CA SER A 94 2.39 -25.69 -4.15
C SER A 94 3.63 -26.23 -3.43
N PRO A 95 3.49 -27.14 -2.46
CA PRO A 95 4.63 -27.67 -1.75
C PRO A 95 5.43 -28.64 -2.64
N LEU A 96 6.71 -28.35 -2.88
CA LEU A 96 7.65 -29.30 -3.47
C LEU A 96 8.34 -30.15 -2.39
N LYS A 97 8.67 -31.39 -2.76
CA LYS A 97 9.39 -32.35 -1.90
C LYS A 97 10.72 -31.81 -1.36
N TYR A 98 11.40 -30.97 -2.16
CA TYR A 98 12.62 -30.25 -1.77
C TYR A 98 12.46 -28.76 -2.08
N SER A 99 12.15 -27.99 -1.03
CA SER A 99 11.83 -26.58 -1.08
C SER A 99 12.64 -25.84 -0.03
N TRP A 100 13.56 -24.97 -0.44
CA TRP A 100 14.30 -24.11 0.48
C TRP A 100 13.34 -23.21 1.29
N TYR A 101 12.25 -22.76 0.66
CA TYR A 101 11.16 -22.08 1.36
C TYR A 101 10.61 -22.92 2.51
N SER A 102 10.23 -24.18 2.25
CA SER A 102 9.62 -25.06 3.26
C SER A 102 10.59 -25.39 4.40
N ILE A 103 11.86 -25.63 4.08
CA ILE A 103 12.92 -25.85 5.08
C ILE A 103 13.06 -24.63 6.00
N LEU A 104 13.17 -23.43 5.42
CA LEU A 104 13.32 -22.20 6.19
C LEU A 104 12.07 -21.90 7.05
N ARG A 105 10.87 -22.20 6.56
CA ARG A 105 9.64 -22.06 7.36
C ARG A 105 9.61 -23.03 8.54
N ASN A 106 10.02 -24.28 8.34
CA ASN A 106 10.13 -25.27 9.41
C ASN A 106 11.19 -24.90 10.45
N LEU A 107 12.23 -24.17 10.05
CA LEU A 107 13.25 -23.60 10.96
C LEU A 107 12.79 -22.31 11.66
N GLY A 108 11.54 -21.87 11.46
CA GLY A 108 10.98 -20.69 12.13
C GLY A 108 11.29 -19.34 11.48
N PHE A 109 11.87 -19.30 10.28
CA PHE A 109 12.10 -18.03 9.58
C PHE A 109 10.78 -17.38 9.16
N THR A 110 10.74 -16.04 9.16
CA THR A 110 9.55 -15.29 8.75
C THR A 110 9.22 -15.52 7.27
N TYR A 111 7.93 -15.44 6.93
CA TYR A 111 7.43 -15.62 5.57
C TYR A 111 8.25 -14.81 4.54
N TRP A 112 8.53 -13.54 4.83
CA TRP A 112 9.29 -12.64 3.95
C TRP A 112 10.75 -13.06 3.74
N LYS A 113 11.39 -13.60 4.77
CA LYS A 113 12.76 -14.14 4.65
C LYS A 113 12.75 -15.41 3.80
N SER A 114 11.79 -16.29 4.04
CA SER A 114 11.64 -17.55 3.30
C SER A 114 11.19 -17.34 1.85
N LYS A 115 10.32 -16.36 1.56
CA LYS A 115 9.76 -16.08 0.22
C LYS A 115 10.84 -15.86 -0.84
N ARG A 116 12.00 -15.33 -0.45
CA ARG A 116 13.15 -15.12 -1.35
C ARG A 116 13.73 -16.41 -1.92
N PHE A 117 13.44 -17.53 -1.29
CA PHE A 117 13.88 -18.86 -1.68
C PHE A 117 12.74 -19.71 -2.25
N LEU A 118 11.57 -19.11 -2.45
CA LEU A 118 10.45 -19.73 -3.13
C LEU A 118 10.78 -19.79 -4.63
N LEU A 119 10.73 -20.99 -5.21
CA LEU A 119 10.91 -21.16 -6.64
C LEU A 119 9.65 -20.68 -7.37
N GLU A 120 9.80 -20.14 -8.58
CA GLU A 120 8.66 -19.65 -9.36
C GLU A 120 7.58 -20.72 -9.58
N ARG A 121 8.00 -21.97 -9.81
CA ARG A 121 7.12 -23.15 -9.95
C ARG A 121 6.35 -23.53 -8.67
N GLU A 122 6.77 -23.05 -7.51
CA GLU A 122 6.08 -23.28 -6.23
C GLU A 122 4.97 -22.26 -6.00
N LEU A 123 5.04 -21.10 -6.65
CA LEU A 123 4.08 -20.02 -6.48
C LEU A 123 2.92 -20.19 -7.45
N ILE A 124 1.77 -20.65 -6.96
CA ILE A 124 0.55 -20.77 -7.76
C ILE A 124 -0.09 -19.38 -7.90
N GLU A 125 -0.20 -18.65 -6.79
CA GLU A 125 -0.83 -17.33 -6.75
C GLU A 125 -0.03 -16.39 -5.84
N CYS A 126 0.31 -15.22 -6.38
CA CYS A 126 0.91 -14.13 -5.61
C CYS A 126 -0.13 -13.03 -5.44
N ASN A 127 -0.55 -12.82 -4.19
CA ASN A 127 -1.47 -11.75 -3.84
C ASN A 127 -0.68 -10.53 -3.36
N ASP A 128 -0.88 -9.37 -3.97
CA ASP A 128 -0.22 -8.16 -3.48
C ASP A 128 -0.84 -7.68 -2.16
N LEU A 129 -0.08 -6.91 -1.38
CA LEU A 129 -0.66 -6.10 -0.31
C LEU A 129 -1.39 -4.93 -0.96
N TRP A 130 -2.61 -4.62 -0.52
CA TRP A 130 -3.24 -3.35 -0.89
C TRP A 130 -3.83 -2.65 0.32
N VAL A 131 -3.97 -1.33 0.16
CA VAL A 131 -4.63 -0.45 1.11
C VAL A 131 -5.81 0.19 0.38
N GLU A 132 -6.99 0.07 0.99
CA GLU A 132 -8.22 0.66 0.50
C GLU A 132 -8.60 1.86 1.38
N PHE A 133 -8.82 3.00 0.76
CA PHE A 133 -9.42 4.18 1.38
C PHE A 133 -10.85 4.28 0.86
N ARG A 134 -11.82 4.17 1.76
CA ARG A 134 -13.24 4.42 1.46
C ARG A 134 -13.68 5.69 2.16
N THR A 135 -14.15 6.65 1.39
CA THR A 135 -14.70 7.89 1.94
C THR A 135 -16.19 7.76 2.22
N ARG A 136 -16.72 8.64 3.08
CA ARG A 136 -18.14 8.66 3.48
C ARG A 136 -19.07 8.96 2.31
N ASP A 137 -18.59 9.65 1.27
CA ASP A 137 -19.30 9.88 0.01
C ASP A 137 -19.21 8.69 -0.98
N GLY A 138 -18.66 7.55 -0.53
CA GLY A 138 -18.62 6.30 -1.30
C GLY A 138 -17.47 6.16 -2.28
N LYS A 139 -16.54 7.13 -2.37
CA LYS A 139 -15.36 6.99 -3.23
C LYS A 139 -14.39 5.97 -2.65
N ILE A 140 -13.78 5.19 -3.53
CA ILE A 140 -12.83 4.14 -3.18
C ILE A 140 -11.51 4.41 -3.90
N LEU A 141 -10.41 4.36 -3.16
CA LEU A 141 -9.05 4.41 -3.70
C LEU A 141 -8.28 3.20 -3.21
N LYS A 142 -7.63 2.48 -4.13
CA LYS A 142 -6.77 1.34 -3.83
C LYS A 142 -5.34 1.62 -4.22
N ILE A 143 -4.42 1.42 -3.29
CA ILE A 143 -2.98 1.44 -3.56
C ILE A 143 -2.38 0.08 -3.22
N TYR A 144 -1.43 -0.38 -4.03
CA TYR A 144 -0.86 -1.72 -3.97
C TYR A 144 0.61 -1.65 -3.57
N SER A 145 1.15 -2.68 -2.95
CA SER A 145 2.58 -2.81 -2.76
C SER A 145 3.07 -4.20 -3.12
N ASP A 146 4.09 -4.23 -3.98
CA ASP A 146 4.77 -5.42 -4.48
C ASP A 146 5.99 -5.80 -3.60
N LYS A 147 6.46 -4.89 -2.74
CA LYS A 147 7.77 -5.00 -2.07
C LYS A 147 7.77 -4.75 -0.56
N TYR A 148 6.63 -4.66 0.12
CA TYR A 148 6.63 -4.17 1.50
C TYR A 148 6.60 -5.20 2.62
N ASN A 149 7.30 -4.80 3.69
CA ASN A 149 7.20 -5.37 5.02
C ASN A 149 5.88 -4.90 5.64
N ILE A 150 4.90 -5.80 5.69
CA ILE A 150 3.56 -5.59 6.27
C ILE A 150 3.63 -4.86 7.61
N SER A 151 4.60 -5.17 8.47
CA SER A 151 4.75 -4.55 9.79
C SER A 151 4.96 -3.03 9.73
N ARG A 152 5.58 -2.49 8.67
CA ARG A 152 5.69 -1.03 8.50
C ARG A 152 4.39 -0.39 8.07
N ALA A 153 3.63 -1.06 7.19
CA ALA A 153 2.32 -0.59 6.76
C ALA A 153 1.34 -0.63 7.94
N GLU A 154 1.26 -1.75 8.65
CA GLU A 154 0.49 -1.89 9.90
C GLU A 154 0.86 -0.79 10.89
N ASN A 155 2.15 -0.63 11.24
CA ASN A 155 2.56 0.41 12.20
C ASN A 155 2.17 1.83 11.77
N PHE A 156 2.21 2.14 10.48
CA PHE A 156 1.74 3.41 9.95
C PHE A 156 0.24 3.54 10.08
N PHE A 157 -0.53 2.59 9.56
CA PHE A 157 -1.98 2.64 9.53
C PHE A 157 -2.63 2.53 10.92
N THR A 158 -2.07 1.74 11.84
CA THR A 158 -2.51 1.64 13.23
C THR A 158 -2.31 2.95 13.99
N ARG A 159 -1.27 3.71 13.65
CA ARG A 159 -0.99 5.00 14.30
C ARG A 159 -1.88 6.13 13.79
N ILE A 160 -2.09 6.19 12.48
CA ILE A 160 -2.85 7.27 11.83
C ILE A 160 -4.36 7.04 11.86
N SER A 161 -4.80 5.81 12.12
CA SER A 161 -6.22 5.53 12.28
C SER A 161 -6.69 6.14 13.61
N PRO A 162 -7.62 7.11 13.59
CA PRO A 162 -8.44 7.36 14.77
C PRO A 162 -9.04 6.01 15.15
N GLN A 163 -9.09 5.67 16.44
CA GLN A 163 -9.29 4.33 17.02
C GLN A 163 -10.54 3.53 16.56
N HIS A 164 -11.28 4.00 15.53
CA HIS A 164 -12.52 3.46 15.00
C HIS A 164 -12.56 3.26 13.46
N ILE A 165 -11.46 3.44 12.70
CA ILE A 165 -11.51 3.45 11.21
C ILE A 165 -10.65 2.35 10.53
N LEU A 166 -9.78 1.66 11.27
CA LEU A 166 -8.86 0.67 10.67
C LEU A 166 -9.44 -0.74 10.69
N GLU A 167 -9.60 -1.31 9.50
CA GLU A 167 -9.80 -2.74 9.31
C GLU A 167 -8.48 -3.35 8.82
N CYS A 168 -7.95 -4.33 9.54
CA CYS A 168 -6.71 -4.99 9.18
C CYS A 168 -6.98 -6.47 8.93
N THR A 169 -6.67 -6.96 7.73
CA THR A 169 -6.79 -8.38 7.37
C THR A 169 -5.52 -8.83 6.69
N ILE A 170 -4.72 -9.61 7.39
CA ILE A 170 -3.42 -10.07 6.90
C ILE A 170 -3.37 -11.59 6.98
N GLU A 171 -3.37 -12.19 5.81
CA GLU A 171 -3.18 -13.61 5.57
C GLU A 171 -1.87 -13.75 4.79
N THR A 172 -0.94 -14.55 5.32
CA THR A 172 0.43 -14.57 4.76
C THR A 172 0.62 -15.65 3.70
N PHE A 173 0.08 -16.85 3.91
CA PHE A 173 0.13 -17.93 2.91
C PHE A 173 -0.92 -19.01 3.20
N GLN A 174 -1.27 -19.74 2.15
CA GLN A 174 -2.11 -20.93 2.19
C GLN A 174 -1.40 -22.02 1.39
N ILE A 175 -1.25 -23.19 2.00
CA ILE A 175 -0.68 -24.36 1.31
C ILE A 175 -1.83 -25.06 0.60
N ASP A 176 -1.73 -25.20 -0.72
CA ASP A 176 -2.65 -26.06 -1.46
C ASP A 176 -2.23 -27.52 -1.28
N LYS A 177 -3.01 -28.26 -0.48
CA LYS A 177 -2.77 -29.68 -0.19
C LYS A 177 -3.29 -30.61 -1.28
N SER A 178 -4.02 -30.11 -2.27
CA SER A 178 -4.53 -30.92 -3.39
C SER A 178 -3.42 -31.54 -4.24
N PHE A 179 -2.20 -30.97 -4.19
CA PHE A 179 -1.02 -31.48 -4.88
C PHE A 179 -0.24 -32.57 -4.12
N ILE A 180 -0.61 -32.90 -2.89
CA ILE A 180 0.11 -33.92 -2.08
C ILE A 180 -0.26 -35.35 -2.49
N SER A 181 -1.31 -35.55 -3.32
CA SER A 181 -1.81 -36.89 -3.66
C SER A 181 -1.18 -37.56 -4.89
N HIS A 182 -0.21 -36.95 -5.56
CA HIS A 182 0.40 -37.55 -6.76
C HIS A 182 1.93 -37.37 -6.82
N THR A 183 2.68 -37.98 -5.91
CA THR A 183 4.07 -38.42 -6.14
C THR A 183 4.50 -39.52 -5.18
#